data_AF-H8ZWW1-F1
#
_entry.id   AF-H8ZWW1-F1
#
_cell.length_a   1.000
_cell.length_b   1.000
_cell.length_c   1.000
_cell.angle_alpha   90.00
_cell.angle_beta   90.00
_cell.angle_gamma   90.00
#
_symmetry.space_group_name_H-M   'P 1'
#
loop_
_entity.id
_entity.type
_entity.pdbx_description
1 polymer ?
#
loop_
_entity_poly.entity_id
_entity_poly.type
_entity_poly.pdbx_seq_one_letter_code
_entity_poly.pdbx_strand_id
1 'polypeptide(L)'
;MGAYKYLEELWKKKQSDVLRFLLRVRAWEYRQLPVIHRATRPSRPDKARRLGYKAKQGYVIFRVRVRRGNRKRTYPKGIAYGK
;
A
#
# COMPACT_ATOMS: atom_id res chain seq x y z
N MET A 1 -15.70 -12.09 19.28
CA MET A 1 -15.04 -12.44 18.00
C MET A 1 -15.89 -11.87 16.87
N GLY A 2 -15.37 -10.95 16.06
CA GLY A 2 -16.15 -10.29 15.01
C GLY A 2 -15.62 -10.56 13.60
N ALA A 3 -16.36 -10.12 12.57
CA ALA A 3 -16.00 -10.29 11.15
C ALA A 3 -14.56 -9.85 10.80
N TYR A 4 -14.02 -8.85 11.52
CA TYR A 4 -12.64 -8.38 11.34
C TYR A 4 -11.57 -9.43 11.69
N LYS A 5 -11.87 -10.39 12.57
CA LYS A 5 -10.95 -11.49 12.90
C LYS A 5 -10.67 -12.36 11.67
N TYR A 6 -11.70 -12.72 10.92
CA TYR A 6 -11.56 -13.51 9.69
C TYR A 6 -10.83 -12.75 8.59
N LEU A 7 -11.11 -11.44 8.45
CA LEU A 7 -10.36 -10.59 7.52
C LEU A 7 -8.87 -10.56 7.87
N GLU A 8 -8.54 -10.43 9.16
CA GLU A 8 -7.16 -10.46 9.61
C GLU A 8 -6.49 -11.82 9.34
N GLU A 9 -7.16 -12.93 9.64
CA GLU A 9 -6.65 -14.28 9.38
C GLU A 9 -6.40 -14.54 7.88
N LEU A 10 -7.33 -14.10 7.03
CA LEU A 10 -7.14 -14.15 5.57
C LEU A 10 -5.86 -13.39 5.17
N TRP A 11 -5.70 -12.15 5.66
CA TRP A 11 -4.55 -11.30 5.35
C TRP A 11 -3.22 -11.76 5.96
N LYS A 12 -3.21 -12.70 6.92
CA LYS A 12 -2.00 -13.38 7.38
C LYS A 12 -1.49 -14.35 6.31
N LYS A 13 -2.39 -15.03 5.59
CA LYS A 13 -2.05 -16.00 4.52
C LYS A 13 -1.99 -15.36 3.13
N LYS A 14 -1.10 -14.36 2.95
CA LYS A 14 -1.00 -13.56 1.69
C LYS A 14 -0.60 -14.35 0.44
N GLN A 15 0.04 -15.50 0.61
CA GLN A 15 0.46 -16.35 -0.50
C GLN A 15 -0.66 -17.31 -0.96
N SER A 16 -1.80 -17.36 -0.29
CA SER A 16 -2.97 -18.12 -0.76
C SER A 16 -3.42 -17.67 -2.15
N ASP A 17 -3.99 -18.58 -2.93
CA ASP A 17 -4.36 -18.32 -4.33
C ASP A 17 -5.37 -17.17 -4.46
N VAL A 18 -6.34 -17.11 -3.55
CA VAL A 18 -7.36 -16.04 -3.49
C VAL A 18 -6.71 -14.67 -3.31
N LEU A 19 -5.82 -14.52 -2.31
CA LEU A 19 -5.17 -13.23 -2.09
C LEU A 19 -4.15 -12.90 -3.17
N ARG A 20 -3.45 -13.89 -3.72
CA ARG A 20 -2.51 -13.67 -4.82
C ARG A 20 -3.23 -13.15 -6.07
N PHE A 21 -4.38 -13.73 -6.41
CA PHE A 21 -5.23 -13.26 -7.49
C PHE A 21 -5.71 -11.81 -7.24
N LEU A 22 -6.32 -11.55 -6.08
CA LEU A 22 -6.80 -10.22 -5.70
C LEU A 22 -5.69 -9.16 -5.74
N LEU A 23 -4.51 -9.49 -5.21
CA LEU A 23 -3.36 -8.58 -5.17
C LEU A 23 -2.79 -8.31 -6.57
N ARG A 24 -2.81 -9.30 -7.46
CA ARG A 24 -2.36 -9.15 -8.84
C ARG A 24 -3.26 -8.18 -9.62
N VAL A 25 -4.58 -8.33 -9.52
CA VAL A 25 -5.56 -7.44 -10.16
C VAL A 25 -5.39 -6.01 -9.64
N ARG A 26 -5.30 -5.83 -8.32
CA ARG A 26 -5.07 -4.53 -7.69
C ARG A 26 -3.74 -3.89 -8.11
N ALA A 27 -2.66 -4.67 -8.17
CA ALA A 27 -1.37 -4.17 -8.60
C ALA A 27 -1.35 -3.77 -10.09
N TRP A 28 -2.19 -4.39 -10.92
CA TRP A 28 -2.39 -3.94 -12.30
C TRP A 28 -3.13 -2.60 -12.35
N GLU A 29 -4.25 -2.47 -11.64
CA GLU A 29 -5.01 -1.22 -11.55
C GLU A 29 -4.13 -0.05 -11.06
N TYR A 30 -3.39 -0.24 -9.96
CA TYR A 30 -2.56 0.81 -9.37
C TYR A 30 -1.37 1.23 -10.26
N ARG A 31 -0.99 0.41 -11.24
CA ARG A 31 0.07 0.80 -12.19
C ARG A 31 -0.42 1.83 -13.20
N GLN A 32 -1.71 1.84 -13.52
CA GLN A 32 -2.32 2.81 -14.44
C GLN A 32 -2.62 4.16 -13.77
N LEU A 33 -2.68 4.19 -12.44
CA LEU A 33 -3.01 5.39 -11.68
C LEU A 33 -1.78 6.28 -11.39
N PRO A 34 -1.98 7.58 -11.09
CA PRO A 34 -0.90 8.48 -10.67
C PRO A 34 -0.19 8.02 -9.39
N VAL A 35 1.02 8.56 -9.18
CA VAL A 35 1.88 8.22 -8.03
C VAL A 35 1.16 8.42 -6.70
N ILE A 36 0.41 9.52 -6.59
CA ILE A 36 -0.44 9.86 -5.44
C ILE A 36 -1.85 10.05 -5.97
N HIS A 37 -2.81 9.33 -5.44
CA HIS A 37 -4.22 9.54 -5.74
C HIS A 37 -5.10 9.24 -4.52
N ARG A 38 -6.27 9.89 -4.47
CA ARG A 38 -7.24 9.69 -3.40
C ARG A 38 -7.99 8.38 -3.60
N ALA A 39 -8.15 7.61 -2.53
CA ALA A 39 -9.01 6.44 -2.50
C ALA A 39 -10.30 6.76 -1.73
N THR A 40 -11.44 6.32 -2.26
CA THR A 40 -12.75 6.55 -1.63
C THR A 40 -12.92 5.77 -0.33
N ARG A 41 -12.37 4.55 -0.26
CA ARG A 41 -12.43 3.66 0.91
C ARG A 41 -11.11 2.93 1.13
N PRO A 42 -10.78 2.54 2.38
CA PRO A 42 -9.58 1.75 2.65
C PRO A 42 -9.72 0.35 2.06
N SER A 43 -8.74 -0.12 1.28
CA SER A 43 -8.76 -1.50 0.75
C SER A 43 -8.53 -2.59 1.82
N ARG A 44 -8.16 -2.21 3.05
CA ARG A 44 -8.09 -3.06 4.23
C ARG A 44 -8.78 -2.39 5.43
N PRO A 45 -10.11 -2.54 5.57
CA PRO A 45 -10.87 -1.93 6.66
C PRO A 45 -10.43 -2.42 8.05
N ASP A 46 -10.06 -3.69 8.18
CA ASP A 46 -9.52 -4.33 9.38
C ASP A 46 -8.29 -3.58 9.91
N LYS A 47 -7.29 -3.40 9.04
CA LYS A 47 -6.03 -2.74 9.37
C LYS A 47 -6.21 -1.24 9.56
N ALA A 48 -7.04 -0.61 8.73
CA ALA A 48 -7.31 0.82 8.84
C ALA A 48 -7.90 1.17 10.21
N ARG A 49 -8.91 0.40 10.69
CA ARG A 49 -9.51 0.63 12.02
C ARG A 49 -8.49 0.48 13.14
N ARG A 50 -7.60 -0.51 13.08
CA ARG A 50 -6.52 -0.70 14.06
C ARG A 50 -5.56 0.50 14.13
N LEU A 51 -5.32 1.16 12.99
CA LEU A 51 -4.49 2.36 12.89
C LEU A 51 -5.25 3.67 13.21
N GLY A 52 -6.50 3.58 13.69
CA GLY A 52 -7.28 4.74 14.13
C GLY A 52 -8.20 5.35 13.06
N TYR A 53 -8.32 4.74 11.86
CA TYR A 53 -9.32 5.16 10.89
C TYR A 53 -10.73 4.94 11.43
N LYS A 54 -11.55 5.99 11.37
CA LYS A 54 -12.99 5.93 11.63
C LYS A 54 -13.73 6.32 10.35
N ALA A 55 -14.82 5.62 10.04
CA ALA A 55 -15.68 5.94 8.90
C ALA A 55 -16.58 7.13 9.23
N LYS A 56 -15.96 8.31 9.36
CA LYS A 56 -16.62 9.59 9.62
C LYS A 56 -16.03 10.66 8.70
N GLN A 57 -16.76 11.76 8.52
CA GLN A 57 -16.25 12.90 7.77
C GLN A 57 -14.96 13.44 8.41
N GLY A 58 -14.06 13.97 7.58
CA GLY A 58 -12.72 14.42 7.99
C GLY A 58 -11.62 13.36 7.87
N TYR A 59 -11.95 12.06 7.72
CA TYR A 59 -10.97 11.02 7.43
C TYR A 59 -10.83 10.82 5.92
N VAL A 60 -9.60 10.86 5.41
CA VAL A 60 -9.29 10.66 3.99
C VAL A 60 -8.22 9.60 3.84
N ILE A 61 -8.36 8.76 2.81
CA ILE A 61 -7.35 7.75 2.45
C ILE A 61 -6.72 8.16 1.12
N PHE A 62 -5.38 8.20 1.11
CA PHE A 62 -4.59 8.34 -0.10
C PHE A 62 -3.80 7.05 -0.34
N ARG A 63 -3.54 6.77 -1.61
CA ARG A 63 -2.65 5.71 -2.06
C ARG A 63 -1.43 6.33 -2.70
N VAL A 64 -0.27 5.84 -2.30
CA VAL A 64 1.04 6.32 -2.76
C VAL A 64 1.90 5.13 -3.15
N ARG A 65 2.63 5.23 -4.27
CA ARG A 65 3.67 4.26 -4.64
C ARG A 65 5.07 4.82 -4.37
N VAL A 66 5.95 3.97 -3.84
CA VAL A 66 7.38 4.24 -3.68
C VAL A 66 8.15 3.24 -4.52
N ARG A 67 9.17 3.71 -5.26
CA ARG A 67 10.01 2.85 -6.09
C ARG A 67 10.81 1.90 -5.19
N ARG A 68 10.80 0.60 -5.50
CA ARG A 68 11.63 -0.40 -4.80
C ARG A 68 13.11 -0.21 -5.17
N GLY A 69 14.00 -0.67 -4.29
CA GLY A 69 15.46 -0.58 -4.45
C GLY A 69 16.09 0.49 -3.57
N ASN A 70 17.43 0.50 -3.52
CA ASN A 70 18.18 1.46 -2.72
C ASN A 70 18.25 2.82 -3.41
N ARG A 71 18.43 3.89 -2.63
CA ARG A 71 18.73 5.22 -3.14
C ARG A 71 20.21 5.30 -3.52
N LYS A 72 20.51 5.58 -4.79
CA LYS A 72 21.87 5.93 -5.23
C LYS A 72 22.18 7.37 -4.77
N ARG A 73 23.36 7.60 -4.20
CA ARG A 73 23.84 8.96 -3.89
C ARG A 73 24.02 9.73 -5.19
N THR A 74 23.45 10.94 -5.25
CA THR A 74 23.47 11.79 -6.44
C THR A 74 24.76 12.58 -6.48
N TYR A 75 25.64 12.26 -7.42
CA TYR A 75 26.82 13.05 -7.75
C TYR A 75 26.66 13.66 -9.14
N PRO A 76 27.02 14.93 -9.36
CA PRO A 76 27.13 15.47 -10.71
C PRO A 76 28.03 14.58 -11.56
N LYS A 77 27.52 14.10 -12.71
CA LYS A 77 28.21 13.15 -13.60
C LYS A 77 28.65 11.82 -12.95
N GLY A 78 28.18 11.49 -11.76
CA GLY A 78 28.59 10.29 -11.03
C GLY A 78 29.97 10.38 -10.37
N ILE A 79 30.59 11.57 -10.33
CA ILE A 79 31.95 11.77 -9.82
C ILE A 79 31.88 12.15 -8.34
N ALA A 80 32.51 11.35 -7.49
CA ALA A 80 32.79 11.71 -6.10
C ALA A 80 34.16 12.42 -6.06
N TYR A 81 34.21 13.64 -5.55
CA TYR A 81 35.47 14.33 -5.26
C TYR A 81 35.91 13.97 -3.84
N GLY A 82 37.16 13.52 -3.69
CA GLY A 82 37.72 13.05 -2.42
C GLY A 82 37.55 11.54 -2.19
N LYS A 83 38.10 11.06 -1.07
CA LYS A 83 37.69 9.79 -0.43
C LYS A 83 36.54 10.07 0.53
#